data_AF-A0AAW7QST8-F1
#
_entry.id   AF-A0AAW7QST8-F1
#
_cell.length_a   1.000
_cell.length_b   1.000
_cell.length_c   1.000
_cell.angle_alpha   90.00
_cell.angle_beta   90.00
_cell.angle_gamma   90.00
#
_symmetry.space_group_name_H-M   'P 1'
#
loop_
_entity.id
_entity.type
_entity.pdbx_description
1 polymer ?
#
loop_
_entity_poly.entity_id
_entity_poly.type
_entity_poly.pdbx_seq_one_letter_code
_entity_poly.pdbx_strand_id
1 'polypeptide(L)'
;MIEVRLIKPAKGQTIRYPATVIERDERSVTVCAEWRLGPVDLGLFSIEPGDTLIETFYTDRWYNIFRVQRPDGAIRGWYCNLARPARIGETAIETEDLEIDLIVSADRLQIELVDLAEYEARGIAQTDPATDAALHTAIAELRDLIARGEAPFAAERVAVQMIKQA
;
A
#
# COMPACT_ATOMS: atom_id res chain seq x y z
N MET A 1 -9.69 7.10 14.60
CA MET A 1 -9.11 7.82 13.45
C MET A 1 -7.62 7.92 13.64
N ILE A 2 -6.84 7.78 12.58
CA ILE A 2 -5.38 7.92 12.54
C ILE A 2 -4.99 8.74 11.31
N GLU A 3 -3.93 9.54 11.38
CA GLU A 3 -3.39 10.24 10.20
C GLU A 3 -2.32 9.38 9.52
N VAL A 4 -2.46 9.12 8.23
CA VAL A 4 -1.41 8.53 7.42
C VAL A 4 -0.55 9.65 6.82
N ARG A 5 0.77 9.48 6.86
CA ARG A 5 1.76 10.39 6.29
C ARG A 5 2.71 9.60 5.38
N LEU A 6 2.52 9.74 4.07
CA LEU A 6 3.41 9.17 3.06
C LEU A 6 4.43 10.22 2.67
N ILE A 7 5.68 10.01 3.07
CA ILE A 7 6.81 10.91 2.77
C ILE A 7 7.35 10.53 1.40
N LYS A 8 7.40 11.50 0.47
CA LYS A 8 7.94 11.34 -0.89
C LYS A 8 9.16 12.25 -1.06
N PRO A 9 10.38 11.79 -0.68
CA PRO A 9 11.57 12.64 -0.64
C PRO A 9 11.94 13.20 -2.02
N ALA A 10 11.83 12.41 -3.08
CA ALA A 10 12.15 12.83 -4.44
C ALA A 10 11.26 13.99 -4.93
N LYS A 11 10.04 14.08 -4.40
CA LYS A 11 9.05 15.12 -4.74
C LYS A 11 9.03 16.26 -3.71
N GLY A 12 9.84 16.20 -2.65
CA GLY A 12 9.82 17.17 -1.57
C GLY A 12 8.46 17.30 -0.89
N GLN A 13 7.67 16.23 -0.89
CA GLN A 13 6.26 16.24 -0.49
C GLN A 13 5.98 15.24 0.64
N THR A 14 4.95 15.52 1.43
CA THR A 14 4.31 14.53 2.28
C THR A 14 2.82 14.53 2.00
N ILE A 15 2.30 13.40 1.53
CA ILE A 15 0.87 13.17 1.35
C ILE A 15 0.29 12.83 2.71
N ARG A 16 -0.85 13.44 3.06
CA ARG A 16 -1.51 13.24 4.35
C ARG A 16 -2.99 12.98 4.15
N TYR A 17 -3.52 11.98 4.84
CA TYR A 17 -4.96 11.70 4.85
C TYR A 17 -5.40 11.03 6.16
N PRO A 18 -6.63 11.31 6.62
CA PRO A 18 -7.21 10.60 7.75
C PRO A 18 -7.71 9.21 7.31
N ALA A 19 -7.53 8.22 8.17
CA ALA A 19 -8.03 6.87 7.98
C ALA A 19 -8.64 6.30 9.27
N THR A 20 -9.49 5.29 9.13
CA THR A 20 -10.03 4.53 10.26
C THR A 20 -9.20 3.28 10.47
N VAL A 21 -8.68 3.07 11.67
CA VAL A 21 -8.01 1.81 12.03
C VAL A 21 -9.06 0.70 12.11
N ILE A 22 -8.86 -0.38 11.37
CA ILE A 22 -9.74 -1.56 11.40
C ILE A 22 -9.08 -2.77 12.05
N GLU A 23 -7.73 -2.81 12.08
CA GLU A 23 -6.97 -3.87 12.72
C GLU A 23 -5.62 -3.35 13.21
N ARG A 24 -5.15 -3.86 14.34
CA ARG A 24 -3.80 -3.62 14.86
C ARG A 24 -3.25 -4.94 15.38
N ASP A 25 -2.08 -5.28 14.89
CA ASP A 25 -1.27 -6.39 15.38
C ASP A 25 0.02 -5.87 16.03
N GLU A 26 0.88 -6.79 16.46
CA GLU A 26 2.18 -6.45 17.06
C GLU A 26 3.06 -5.64 16.10
N ARG A 27 2.99 -5.91 14.80
CA ARG A 27 3.89 -5.33 13.78
C ARG A 27 3.18 -4.69 12.60
N SER A 28 1.86 -4.66 12.60
CA SER A 28 1.06 -4.12 11.51
C SER A 28 -0.14 -3.35 11.98
N VAL A 29 -0.59 -2.41 11.14
CA VAL A 29 -1.87 -1.73 11.28
C VAL A 29 -2.56 -1.70 9.94
N THR A 30 -3.80 -2.16 9.92
CA THR A 30 -4.69 -2.04 8.77
C THR A 30 -5.64 -0.89 8.99
N VAL A 31 -5.71 0.01 8.01
CA VAL A 31 -6.62 1.15 8.01
C VAL A 31 -7.53 1.10 6.79
N CYS A 32 -8.66 1.80 6.85
CA CYS A 32 -9.49 2.05 5.70
C CYS A 32 -9.76 3.54 5.49
N ALA A 33 -9.78 3.96 4.23
CA ALA A 33 -10.19 5.29 3.80
C ALA A 33 -10.99 5.22 2.49
N GLU A 34 -11.92 6.16 2.30
CA GLU A 34 -12.67 6.28 1.05
C GLU A 34 -11.90 7.16 0.06
N TRP A 35 -11.75 6.70 -1.18
CA TRP A 35 -11.16 7.48 -2.26
C TRP A 35 -12.16 8.55 -2.73
N ARG A 36 -11.81 9.81 -2.55
CA ARG A 36 -12.67 10.96 -2.91
C ARG A 36 -12.09 11.84 -4.01
N LEU A 37 -10.87 11.54 -4.44
CA LEU A 37 -10.19 12.26 -5.51
C LEU A 37 -10.65 11.73 -6.87
N GLY A 38 -10.16 12.34 -7.95
CA GLY A 38 -10.41 11.88 -9.31
C GLY A 38 -9.89 10.45 -9.57
N PRO A 39 -10.28 9.84 -10.70
CA PRO A 39 -9.82 8.51 -11.07
C PRO A 39 -8.28 8.49 -11.24
N VAL A 40 -7.67 7.39 -10.81
CA VAL A 40 -6.24 7.09 -11.01
C VAL A 40 -6.13 5.77 -11.73
N ASP A 41 -5.59 5.79 -12.94
CA ASP A 41 -5.30 4.59 -13.72
C ASP A 41 -3.96 3.99 -13.30
N LEU A 42 -3.96 2.71 -12.94
CA LEU A 42 -2.78 1.93 -12.55
C LEU A 42 -2.42 0.86 -13.59
N GLY A 43 -3.03 0.90 -14.78
CA GLY A 43 -2.83 -0.07 -15.85
C GLY A 43 -3.71 -1.31 -15.70
N LEU A 44 -3.47 -2.15 -14.69
CA LEU A 44 -4.26 -3.37 -14.46
C LEU A 44 -5.67 -3.10 -13.94
N PHE A 45 -5.85 -1.99 -13.22
CA PHE A 45 -7.15 -1.49 -12.75
C PHE A 45 -7.04 0.01 -12.46
N SER A 46 -8.16 0.65 -12.17
CA SER A 46 -8.20 2.07 -11.78
C SER A 46 -8.82 2.23 -10.39
N ILE A 47 -8.30 3.18 -9.61
CA ILE A 47 -8.93 3.63 -8.36
C ILE A 47 -9.93 4.72 -8.72
N GLU A 48 -11.18 4.53 -8.33
CA GLU A 48 -12.30 5.41 -8.69
C GLU A 48 -12.89 6.09 -7.45
N PRO A 49 -13.50 7.29 -7.60
CA PRO A 49 -14.26 7.91 -6.52
C PRO A 49 -15.28 6.94 -5.90
N GLY A 50 -15.29 6.85 -4.57
CA GLY A 50 -16.15 5.96 -3.79
C GLY A 50 -15.55 4.58 -3.50
N ASP A 51 -14.39 4.25 -4.07
CA ASP A 51 -13.67 3.04 -3.68
C ASP A 51 -13.19 3.11 -2.23
N THR A 52 -13.14 1.96 -1.57
CA THR A 52 -12.51 1.81 -0.26
C THR A 52 -11.08 1.32 -0.44
N LEU A 53 -10.13 2.11 0.07
CA LEU A 53 -8.74 1.72 0.21
C LEU A 53 -8.58 1.04 1.56
N ILE A 54 -8.26 -0.25 1.57
CA ILE A 54 -7.88 -0.99 2.77
C ILE A 54 -6.37 -1.15 2.73
N GLU A 55 -5.67 -0.46 3.60
CA GLU A 55 -4.23 -0.31 3.54
C GLU A 55 -3.56 -0.92 4.78
N THR A 56 -2.62 -1.83 4.57
CA THR A 56 -1.86 -2.47 5.65
C THR A 56 -0.43 -1.95 5.67
N PHE A 57 -0.04 -1.37 6.81
CA PHE A 57 1.30 -0.89 7.09
C PHE A 57 2.03 -1.84 8.04
N TYR A 58 3.34 -1.96 7.88
CA TYR A 58 4.17 -2.86 8.67
C TYR A 58 5.37 -2.12 9.27
N THR A 59 5.72 -2.45 10.51
CA THR A 59 6.92 -1.88 11.18
C THR A 59 8.21 -2.58 10.80
N ASP A 60 8.13 -3.73 10.13
CA ASP A 60 9.26 -4.61 9.81
C ASP A 60 9.31 -5.07 8.35
N ARG A 61 8.42 -4.56 7.49
CA ARG A 61 8.41 -4.87 6.05
C ARG A 61 8.63 -3.62 5.21
N TRP A 62 9.28 -3.80 4.07
CA TRP A 62 9.66 -2.72 3.16
C TRP A 62 8.58 -2.40 2.11
N TYR A 63 7.33 -2.41 2.56
CA TYR A 63 6.17 -2.09 1.75
C TYR A 63 4.95 -1.81 2.61
N ASN A 64 3.94 -1.18 2.01
CA ASN A 64 2.56 -1.22 2.49
C ASN A 64 1.65 -1.66 1.33
N ILE A 65 0.53 -2.30 1.66
CA ILE A 65 -0.35 -2.93 0.66
C ILE A 65 -1.74 -2.32 0.74
N PHE A 66 -2.20 -1.79 -0.38
CA PHE A 66 -3.57 -1.34 -0.58
C PHE A 66 -4.34 -2.45 -1.28
N ARG A 67 -5.43 -2.89 -0.66
CA ARG A 67 -6.50 -3.60 -1.35
C ARG A 67 -7.57 -2.59 -1.73
N VAL A 68 -7.84 -2.47 -3.02
CA VAL A 68 -8.82 -1.51 -3.54
C VAL A 68 -10.15 -2.22 -3.76
N GLN A 69 -11.19 -1.78 -3.07
CA GLN A 69 -12.54 -2.33 -3.16
C GLN A 69 -13.52 -1.32 -3.75
N ARG A 70 -14.38 -1.81 -4.64
CA ARG A 70 -15.51 -1.08 -5.20
C ARG A 70 -16.57 -0.80 -4.12
N PRO A 71 -17.48 0.16 -4.34
CA PRO A 71 -18.61 0.41 -3.42
C PRO A 71 -19.51 -0.80 -3.18
N ASP A 72 -19.60 -1.71 -4.17
CA ASP A 72 -20.36 -2.97 -4.02
C ASP A 72 -19.60 -4.03 -3.20
N GLY A 73 -18.33 -3.81 -2.88
CA GLY A 73 -17.41 -4.66 -2.13
C GLY A 73 -16.57 -5.61 -2.98
N ALA A 74 -16.66 -5.58 -4.31
CA ALA A 74 -15.79 -6.36 -5.19
C ALA A 74 -14.36 -5.78 -5.22
N ILE A 75 -13.36 -6.64 -5.37
CA ILE A 75 -11.95 -6.22 -5.45
C ILE A 75 -11.66 -5.67 -6.84
N ARG A 76 -10.95 -4.54 -6.93
CA ARG A 76 -10.36 -4.04 -8.18
C ARG A 76 -8.98 -4.65 -8.44
N GLY A 77 -8.19 -4.70 -7.38
CA GLY A 77 -6.84 -5.24 -7.37
C GLY A 77 -6.11 -4.82 -6.11
N TRP A 78 -4.79 -5.00 -6.14
CA TRP A 78 -3.90 -4.53 -5.09
C TRP A 78 -2.83 -3.60 -5.67
N TYR A 79 -2.48 -2.59 -4.89
CA TYR A 79 -1.36 -1.69 -5.13
C TYR A 79 -0.41 -1.86 -3.95
N CYS A 80 0.83 -2.29 -4.22
CA CYS A 80 1.85 -2.46 -3.19
C CYS A 80 2.88 -1.34 -3.36
N ASN A 81 2.91 -0.42 -2.40
CA ASN A 81 3.90 0.64 -2.35
C ASN A 81 5.17 0.09 -1.71
N LEU A 82 6.28 0.10 -2.43
CA LEU A 82 7.57 -0.26 -1.84
C LEU A 82 8.07 0.96 -1.07
N ALA A 83 8.28 0.78 0.23
CA ALA A 83 8.48 1.87 1.16
C ALA A 83 9.36 1.41 2.32
N ARG A 84 9.99 2.34 3.05
CA ARG A 84 10.67 2.00 4.30
C ARG A 84 9.66 1.47 5.33
N PRO A 85 10.07 0.63 6.30
CA PRO A 85 9.16 0.18 7.35
C PRO A 85 8.52 1.35 8.09
N ALA A 86 7.21 1.23 8.33
CA ALA A 86 6.40 2.31 8.86
C ALA A 86 6.69 2.55 10.35
N ARG A 87 6.73 3.82 10.74
CA ARG A 87 6.63 4.23 12.14
C ARG A 87 5.16 4.34 12.50
N ILE A 88 4.68 3.39 13.28
CA ILE A 88 3.28 3.31 13.68
C ILE A 88 3.14 3.84 15.11
N GLY A 89 2.40 4.93 15.27
CA GLY A 89 2.03 5.50 16.57
C GLY A 89 0.54 5.33 16.90
N GLU A 90 0.13 5.98 17.99
CA GLU A 90 -1.28 6.03 18.39
C GLU A 90 -2.11 6.87 17.43
N THR A 91 -1.58 8.02 17.01
CA THR A 91 -2.32 9.03 16.23
C THR A 91 -1.83 9.20 14.79
N ALA A 92 -0.68 8.63 14.43
CA ALA A 92 -0.14 8.72 13.08
C ALA A 92 0.57 7.44 12.64
N ILE A 93 0.58 7.21 11.33
CA ILE A 93 1.43 6.25 10.63
C ILE A 93 2.31 7.05 9.67
N GLU A 94 3.62 6.84 9.73
CA GLU A 94 4.58 7.49 8.84
C GLU A 94 5.38 6.45 8.08
N THR A 95 5.49 6.62 6.76
CA THR A 95 6.34 5.77 5.91
C THR A 95 6.98 6.61 4.80
N GLU A 96 8.16 6.17 4.36
CA GLU A 96 8.93 6.82 3.29
C GLU A 96 8.86 5.98 2.01
N ASP A 97 8.35 6.59 0.96
CA ASP A 97 8.13 6.02 -0.35
C ASP A 97 9.46 5.84 -1.11
N LEU A 98 9.62 4.71 -1.79
CA LEU A 98 10.78 4.44 -2.64
C LEU A 98 10.51 4.72 -4.13
N GLU A 99 9.33 5.24 -4.49
CA GLU A 99 8.93 5.56 -5.87
C GLU A 99 9.01 4.34 -6.82
N ILE A 100 8.62 3.16 -6.33
CA ILE A 100 8.48 1.94 -7.11
C ILE A 100 7.33 1.13 -6.53
N ASP A 101 6.50 0.56 -7.40
CA ASP A 101 5.25 -0.08 -6.98
C ASP A 101 5.03 -1.42 -7.68
N LEU A 102 4.27 -2.29 -7.03
CA LEU A 102 3.70 -3.49 -7.65
C LEU A 102 2.18 -3.39 -7.75
N ILE A 103 1.67 -3.44 -8.99
CA ILE A 103 0.24 -3.49 -9.29
C ILE A 103 -0.17 -4.95 -9.51
N VAL A 104 -1.26 -5.37 -8.88
CA VAL A 104 -1.74 -6.76 -8.94
C VAL A 104 -3.21 -6.79 -9.34
N SER A 105 -3.56 -7.58 -10.35
CA SER A 105 -4.95 -7.77 -10.78
C SER A 105 -5.81 -8.43 -9.69
N ALA A 106 -7.13 -8.24 -9.74
CA ALA A 106 -8.08 -8.82 -8.76
C ALA A 106 -8.00 -10.36 -8.63
N ASP A 107 -7.59 -11.06 -9.69
CA ASP A 107 -7.41 -12.52 -9.72
C ASP A 107 -5.98 -12.96 -9.38
N ARG A 108 -5.07 -12.01 -9.14
CA ARG A 108 -3.63 -12.21 -8.87
C ARG A 108 -2.84 -12.86 -10.00
N LEU A 109 -3.43 -12.98 -11.19
CA LEU A 109 -2.77 -13.61 -12.34
C LEU A 109 -1.82 -12.65 -13.07
N GLN A 110 -1.99 -11.34 -12.88
CA GLN A 110 -1.15 -10.31 -13.47
C GLN A 110 -0.50 -9.48 -12.37
N ILE A 111 0.81 -9.27 -12.50
CA ILE A 111 1.64 -8.49 -11.58
C ILE A 111 2.52 -7.59 -12.44
N GLU A 112 2.42 -6.28 -12.26
CA GLU A 112 3.24 -5.28 -12.96
C GLU A 112 4.11 -4.52 -11.96
N LEU A 113 5.42 -4.47 -12.22
CA LEU A 113 6.35 -3.59 -11.52
C LEU A 113 6.39 -2.28 -12.30
N VAL A 114 6.00 -1.19 -11.65
CA VAL A 114 5.90 0.13 -12.28
C VAL A 114 6.85 1.12 -11.60
N ASP A 115 7.08 2.25 -12.26
CA ASP A 115 7.92 3.36 -11.78
C ASP A 115 9.40 2.99 -11.53
N LEU A 116 9.91 1.95 -12.22
CA LEU A 116 11.32 1.55 -12.13
C LEU A 116 12.27 2.69 -12.53
N ALA A 117 11.90 3.50 -13.52
CA ALA A 117 12.73 4.61 -13.98
C ALA A 117 12.85 5.71 -12.91
N GLU A 118 11.78 5.99 -12.19
CA GLU A 118 11.71 6.93 -11.07
C GLU A 118 12.59 6.45 -9.91
N TYR A 119 12.54 5.17 -9.56
CA TYR A 119 13.43 4.56 -8.58
C TYR A 119 14.90 4.62 -9.00
N GLU A 120 15.22 4.24 -10.24
CA GLU A 120 16.60 4.28 -10.76
C GLU A 120 17.16 5.70 -10.75
N ALA A 121 16.34 6.69 -11.10
CA ALA A 121 16.71 8.11 -11.07
C ALA A 121 17.07 8.61 -9.66
N ARG A 122 16.59 7.93 -8.60
CA ARG A 122 16.98 8.24 -7.21
C ARG A 122 18.42 7.85 -6.88
N GLY A 123 19.04 6.95 -7.64
CA GLY A 123 20.39 6.47 -7.37
C GLY A 123 20.54 5.76 -6.01
N ILE A 124 19.46 5.15 -5.50
CA ILE A 124 19.45 4.47 -4.19
C ILE A 124 20.43 3.30 -4.19
N ALA A 125 20.48 2.51 -5.27
CA ALA A 125 21.42 1.39 -5.41
C ALA A 125 22.88 1.78 -5.15
N GLN A 126 23.29 3.01 -5.50
CA GLN A 126 24.65 3.50 -5.27
C GLN A 126 24.80 4.24 -3.93
N THR A 127 23.79 5.02 -3.53
CA THR A 127 23.88 5.90 -2.35
C THR A 127 23.48 5.24 -1.04
N ASP A 128 22.61 4.22 -1.11
CA ASP A 128 22.13 3.42 0.02
C ASP A 128 21.89 1.95 -0.43
N PRO A 129 22.97 1.17 -0.64
CA PRO A 129 22.87 -0.21 -1.13
C PRO A 129 22.10 -1.15 -0.19
N ALA A 130 22.01 -0.81 1.10
CA ALA A 130 21.25 -1.60 2.07
C ALA A 130 19.75 -1.47 1.82
N THR A 131 19.27 -0.26 1.52
CA THR A 131 17.88 -0.03 1.11
C THR A 131 17.56 -0.74 -0.20
N ASP A 132 18.45 -0.70 -1.18
CA ASP A 132 18.29 -1.40 -2.46
C ASP A 132 18.18 -2.93 -2.28
N ALA A 133 19.05 -3.51 -1.45
CA ALA A 133 18.97 -4.94 -1.13
C ALA A 133 17.66 -5.30 -0.39
N ALA A 134 17.19 -4.44 0.50
CA ALA A 134 15.93 -4.63 1.21
C ALA A 134 14.72 -4.53 0.27
N LEU A 135 14.73 -3.60 -0.68
CA LEU A 135 13.72 -3.49 -1.73
C LEU A 135 13.64 -4.78 -2.57
N HIS A 136 14.77 -5.31 -3.02
CA HIS A 136 14.79 -6.55 -3.79
C HIS A 136 14.25 -7.75 -2.99
N THR A 137 14.56 -7.80 -1.69
CA THR A 137 14.01 -8.81 -0.77
C THR A 137 12.48 -8.65 -0.64
N ALA A 138 11.99 -7.43 -0.49
CA ALA A 138 10.56 -7.12 -0.41
C ALA A 138 9.80 -7.48 -1.68
N ILE A 139 10.36 -7.21 -2.86
CA ILE A 139 9.75 -7.61 -4.14
C ILE A 139 9.62 -9.14 -4.22
N ALA A 140 10.64 -9.89 -3.81
CA ALA A 140 10.58 -11.35 -3.77
C ALA A 140 9.51 -11.83 -2.78
N GLU A 141 9.47 -11.27 -1.57
CA GLU A 141 8.47 -11.59 -0.55
C GLU A 141 7.04 -11.31 -1.03
N LEU A 142 6.80 -10.16 -1.68
CA LEU A 142 5.50 -9.79 -2.24
C LEU A 142 5.07 -10.80 -3.31
N ARG A 143 5.97 -11.20 -4.21
CA ARG A 143 5.67 -12.21 -5.24
C ARG A 143 5.26 -13.55 -4.61
N ASP A 144 5.97 -13.98 -3.57
CA ASP A 144 5.65 -15.21 -2.84
C ASP A 144 4.29 -15.11 -2.14
N LEU A 145 3.99 -13.99 -1.49
CA LEU A 145 2.70 -13.75 -0.84
C LEU A 145 1.54 -13.72 -1.84
N ILE A 146 1.71 -13.05 -2.97
CA ILE A 146 0.71 -12.98 -4.04
C ILE A 146 0.44 -14.38 -4.59
N ALA A 147 1.48 -15.19 -4.81
CA ALA A 147 1.35 -16.56 -5.28
C ALA A 147 0.59 -17.45 -4.29
N ARG A 148 0.84 -17.30 -2.99
CA ARG A 148 0.09 -18.03 -1.94
C ARG A 148 -1.36 -17.58 -1.80
N GLY A 149 -1.67 -16.31 -2.12
CA GLY A 149 -3.04 -15.79 -2.02
C GLY A 149 -3.55 -15.67 -0.59
N GLU A 150 -2.63 -15.60 0.36
CA GLU A 150 -2.95 -15.39 1.77
C GLU A 150 -3.16 -13.90 2.02
N ALA A 151 -3.74 -13.54 3.18
CA ALA A 151 -3.86 -12.14 3.57
C ALA A 151 -2.49 -11.42 3.50
N PRO A 152 -2.43 -10.20 2.93
CA PRO A 152 -3.54 -9.34 2.50
C PRO A 152 -4.03 -9.54 1.05
N PHE A 153 -3.54 -10.54 0.33
CA PHE A 153 -3.92 -10.90 -1.06
C PHE A 153 -5.07 -11.90 -1.15
N ALA A 154 -5.72 -12.19 -0.03
CA ALA A 154 -6.85 -13.11 0.03
C ALA A 154 -8.06 -12.56 -0.76
N ALA A 155 -8.74 -13.44 -1.49
CA ALA A 155 -9.88 -13.07 -2.31
C ALA A 155 -11.14 -12.74 -1.48
N GLU A 156 -11.18 -13.18 -0.21
CA GLU A 156 -12.30 -12.96 0.68
C GLU A 156 -12.50 -11.47 0.96
N ARG A 157 -13.77 -11.03 0.99
CA ARG A 157 -14.13 -9.67 1.41
C ARG A 157 -13.68 -9.43 2.85
N VAL A 158 -12.87 -8.40 3.06
CA VAL A 158 -12.69 -7.79 4.38
C VAL A 158 -13.96 -6.98 4.62
N ALA A 159 -14.80 -7.45 5.55
CA ALA A 159 -15.95 -6.69 5.99
C ALA A 159 -15.45 -5.49 6.80
N VAL A 160 -15.37 -4.32 6.16
CA VAL A 160 -15.23 -3.07 6.91
C VAL A 160 -16.56 -2.86 7.62
N GLN A 161 -16.66 -3.31 8.88
CA GLN A 161 -17.77 -2.90 9.72
C GLN A 161 -17.66 -1.39 9.89
N MET A 162 -18.52 -0.68 9.16
CA MET A 162 -18.75 0.74 9.36
C MET A 162 -19.13 0.91 10.83
N ILE A 163 -18.21 1.41 11.65
CA ILE A 163 -18.54 1.91 12.97
C ILE A 163 -19.45 3.11 12.70
N LYS A 164 -20.76 2.86 12.69
CA LYS A 164 -21.76 3.91 12.83
C LYS A 164 -21.52 4.51 14.22
N GLN A 165 -20.82 5.64 14.26
CA GLN A 165 -20.86 6.52 15.41
C GLN A 165 -22.34 6.94 15.56
N ALA A 166 -22.90 6.60 16.71
CA ALA A 166 -24.24 7.01 17.14
C ALA A 166 -24.31 8.52 17.37
#